data_AF-A0A966BAP7-F1
#
_entry.id   AF-A0A966BAP7-F1
#
_cell.length_a   1.000
_cell.length_b   1.000
_cell.length_c   1.000
_cell.angle_alpha   90.00
_cell.angle_beta   90.00
_cell.angle_gamma   90.00
#
_symmetry.space_group_name_H-M   'P 1'
#
loop_
_entity.id
_entity.type
_entity.pdbx_description
1 polymer ?
#
loop_
_entity_poly.entity_id
_entity_poly.type
_entity_poly.pdbx_seq_one_letter_code
_entity_poly.pdbx_strand_id
1 'polypeptide(L)'
;MDGKVSQPETKSKHTKVLKSDERPFDYTPVSLTDLPETPTRDRNIAASAWDQAPNILKTLGESLDGKPEAVFKRRIHGWLLWRAGPTLGPCRYLALDPSDHDRFYIFDLDGNKNDSGQGPDRLRHTRFRSWKESLRDNPIPNVPETN
;
A
#
# COMPACT_ATOMS: atom_id res chain seq x y z
N MET A 1 -57.66 1.77 26.15
CA MET A 1 -57.72 1.76 24.66
C MET A 1 -56.30 1.98 24.21
N ASP A 2 -55.56 0.89 24.20
CA ASP A 2 -54.10 0.86 24.17
C ASP A 2 -53.70 0.44 22.78
N GLY A 3 -53.18 1.39 22.01
CA GLY A 3 -52.79 1.19 20.63
C GLY A 3 -51.72 2.16 20.22
N LYS A 4 -50.45 1.80 20.46
CA LYS A 4 -49.33 2.35 19.68
C LYS A 4 -48.47 1.24 19.14
N VAL A 5 -48.73 1.00 17.87
CA VAL A 5 -47.97 0.30 16.82
C VAL A 5 -46.47 0.25 17.10
N SER A 6 -45.94 -0.98 17.17
CA SER A 6 -44.51 -1.27 17.08
C SER A 6 -44.04 -1.07 15.64
N GLN A 7 -43.07 -0.17 15.42
CA GLN A 7 -42.26 -0.19 14.20
C GLN A 7 -41.03 -1.07 14.44
N PRO A 8 -40.71 -2.02 13.53
CA PRO A 8 -39.45 -2.76 13.64
C PRO A 8 -38.30 -1.83 13.24
N GLU A 9 -37.43 -1.51 14.21
CA GLU A 9 -36.16 -0.86 13.93
C GLU A 9 -35.31 -1.77 13.05
N THR A 10 -35.15 -1.39 11.79
CA THR A 10 -34.13 -1.96 10.90
C THR A 10 -32.76 -1.73 11.53
N LYS A 11 -32.20 -2.76 12.16
CA LYS A 11 -30.79 -2.79 12.59
C LYS A 11 -29.92 -2.64 11.35
N SER A 12 -29.54 -1.40 11.06
CA SER A 12 -28.46 -1.10 10.13
C SER A 12 -27.20 -1.77 10.66
N LYS A 13 -26.77 -2.86 10.02
CA LYS A 13 -25.49 -3.50 10.28
C LYS A 13 -24.41 -2.46 10.00
N HIS A 14 -23.92 -1.77 11.03
CA HIS A 14 -22.72 -0.95 10.93
C HIS A 14 -21.58 -1.90 10.56
N THR A 15 -21.25 -1.99 9.27
CA THR A 15 -20.09 -2.74 8.80
C THR A 15 -18.88 -2.02 9.39
N LYS A 16 -18.31 -2.59 10.46
CA LYS A 16 -17.09 -2.06 11.08
C LYS A 16 -16.04 -1.99 9.98
N VAL A 17 -15.67 -0.79 9.57
CA VAL A 17 -14.61 -0.60 8.58
C VAL A 17 -13.32 -1.05 9.25
N LEU A 18 -12.78 -2.19 8.82
CA LEU A 18 -11.52 -2.71 9.36
C LEU A 18 -10.39 -1.74 9.06
N LYS A 19 -9.58 -1.44 10.09
CA LYS A 19 -8.34 -0.69 9.90
C LYS A 19 -7.41 -1.48 8.99
N SER A 20 -6.49 -0.80 8.32
CA SER A 20 -5.59 -1.47 7.38
C SER A 20 -4.83 -2.64 8.01
N ASP A 21 -4.42 -2.52 9.27
CA ASP A 21 -3.65 -3.57 9.96
C ASP A 21 -4.52 -4.72 10.49
N GLU A 22 -5.84 -4.54 10.52
CA GLU A 22 -6.80 -5.56 10.96
C GLU A 22 -7.38 -6.37 9.79
N ARG A 23 -7.07 -5.98 8.54
CA ARG A 23 -7.54 -6.69 7.35
C ARG A 23 -6.72 -7.96 7.15
N PRO A 24 -7.36 -9.09 6.82
CA PRO A 24 -6.64 -10.30 6.47
C PRO A 24 -5.73 -10.07 5.26
N PHE A 25 -4.58 -10.73 5.27
CA PHE A 25 -3.75 -10.86 4.09
C PHE A 25 -4.46 -11.72 3.04
N ASP A 26 -4.41 -11.26 1.80
CA ASP A 26 -4.87 -11.99 0.63
C ASP A 26 -3.66 -12.45 -0.18
N TYR A 27 -3.54 -13.76 -0.29
CA TYR A 27 -2.49 -14.48 -1.02
C TYR A 27 -2.98 -14.99 -2.37
N THR A 28 -4.20 -14.64 -2.79
CA THR A 28 -4.75 -15.02 -4.09
C THR A 28 -3.87 -14.44 -5.19
N PRO A 29 -3.32 -15.26 -6.09
CA PRO A 29 -2.48 -14.78 -7.19
C PRO A 29 -3.16 -13.65 -7.97
N VAL A 30 -2.42 -12.57 -8.20
CA VAL A 30 -2.91 -11.36 -8.87
C VAL A 30 -1.89 -10.89 -9.89
N SER A 31 -2.35 -10.52 -11.08
CA SER A 31 -1.50 -9.92 -12.11
C SER A 31 -1.36 -8.41 -11.89
N LEU A 32 -0.43 -7.78 -12.62
CA LEU A 32 -0.31 -6.33 -12.64
C LEU A 32 -1.61 -5.64 -13.05
N THR A 33 -2.36 -6.15 -14.03
CA THR A 33 -3.61 -5.53 -14.51
C THR A 33 -4.75 -5.64 -13.50
N ASP A 34 -4.71 -6.67 -12.66
CA ASP A 34 -5.73 -6.95 -11.65
C ASP A 34 -5.46 -6.22 -10.31
N LEU A 35 -4.26 -5.65 -10.12
CA LEU A 35 -3.95 -4.83 -8.97
C LEU A 35 -4.78 -3.53 -8.99
N PRO A 36 -5.60 -3.26 -7.95
CA PRO A 36 -6.51 -2.13 -7.96
C PRO A 36 -5.79 -0.79 -7.91
N GLU A 37 -6.44 0.28 -8.34
CA GLU A 37 -5.87 1.63 -8.24
C GLU A 37 -5.77 2.12 -6.78
N THR A 38 -6.73 1.72 -5.95
CA THR A 38 -6.88 2.14 -4.55
C THR A 38 -6.91 0.94 -3.59
N PRO A 39 -6.60 1.13 -2.30
CA PRO A 39 -6.57 0.01 -1.36
C PRO A 39 -7.96 -0.62 -1.18
N THR A 40 -8.01 -1.95 -1.22
CA THR A 40 -9.23 -2.73 -0.97
C THR A 40 -9.65 -2.63 0.51
N ARG A 41 -10.94 -2.48 0.80
CA ARG A 41 -11.43 -2.23 2.18
C ARG A 41 -11.47 -3.47 3.06
N ASP A 42 -11.58 -4.65 2.46
CA ASP A 42 -11.80 -5.94 3.12
C ASP A 42 -10.53 -6.79 3.26
N ARG A 43 -9.50 -6.53 2.45
CA ARG A 43 -8.28 -7.35 2.39
C ARG A 43 -7.01 -6.55 2.09
N ASN A 44 -5.87 -7.09 2.50
CA ASN A 44 -4.54 -6.59 2.14
C ASN A 44 -3.90 -7.56 1.13
N ILE A 45 -3.72 -7.13 -0.12
CA ILE A 45 -3.03 -7.96 -1.12
C ILE A 45 -1.56 -8.08 -0.70
N ALA A 46 -1.10 -9.31 -0.47
CA ALA A 46 0.27 -9.61 -0.08
C ALA A 46 1.23 -9.37 -1.25
N ALA A 47 2.46 -8.98 -0.97
CA ALA A 47 3.51 -8.91 -1.99
C ALA A 47 3.72 -10.24 -2.72
N SER A 48 3.68 -11.36 -1.99
CA SER A 48 3.77 -12.70 -2.60
C SER A 48 2.58 -13.07 -3.49
N ALA A 49 1.44 -12.38 -3.36
CA ALA A 49 0.28 -12.61 -4.22
C ALA A 49 0.51 -12.08 -5.65
N TRP A 50 1.33 -11.04 -5.81
CA TRP A 50 1.69 -10.56 -7.14
C TRP A 50 2.75 -11.46 -7.77
N ASP A 51 2.40 -12.12 -8.86
CA ASP A 51 3.22 -13.11 -9.55
C ASP A 51 4.60 -12.60 -9.98
N GLN A 52 4.66 -11.34 -10.43
CA GLN A 52 5.85 -10.67 -10.90
C GLN A 52 6.63 -9.96 -9.77
N ALA A 53 6.19 -10.08 -8.51
CA ALA A 53 6.81 -9.36 -7.40
C ALA A 53 8.33 -9.62 -7.30
N PRO A 54 9.17 -8.58 -7.42
CA PRO A 54 10.62 -8.72 -7.35
C PRO A 54 11.09 -9.03 -5.93
N ASN A 55 12.32 -9.56 -5.82
CA ASN A 55 12.89 -9.94 -4.52
C ASN A 55 12.96 -8.77 -3.55
N ILE A 56 13.27 -7.55 -4.00
CA ILE A 56 13.31 -6.36 -3.14
C ILE A 56 11.98 -6.07 -2.46
N LEU A 57 10.86 -6.40 -3.11
CA LEU A 57 9.53 -6.26 -2.55
C LEU A 57 9.23 -7.40 -1.56
N LYS A 58 9.63 -8.63 -1.88
CA LYS A 58 9.44 -9.81 -1.02
C LYS A 58 10.25 -9.71 0.29
N THR A 59 11.45 -9.12 0.23
CA THR A 59 12.33 -8.94 1.39
C THR A 59 12.18 -7.59 2.09
N LEU A 60 11.21 -6.76 1.67
CA LEU A 60 11.08 -5.36 2.12
C LEU A 60 11.07 -5.21 3.65
N GLY A 61 10.39 -6.13 4.34
CA GLY A 61 10.25 -6.13 5.79
C GLY A 61 11.29 -6.92 6.56
N GLU A 62 12.27 -7.57 5.92
CA GLU A 62 13.22 -8.46 6.62
C GLU A 62 14.05 -7.75 7.70
N SER A 63 14.28 -6.45 7.54
CA SER A 63 15.01 -5.63 8.51
C SER A 63 14.12 -5.01 9.60
N LEU A 64 12.80 -5.25 9.57
CA LEU A 64 11.86 -4.77 10.58
C LEU A 64 11.56 -5.89 11.59
N ASP A 65 11.20 -5.49 12.81
CA ASP A 65 10.79 -6.45 13.83
C ASP A 65 9.56 -7.24 13.38
N GLY A 66 9.56 -8.55 13.66
CA GLY A 66 8.53 -9.48 13.18
C GLY A 66 8.55 -9.79 11.68
N LYS A 67 9.52 -9.26 10.91
CA LYS A 67 9.69 -9.50 9.47
C LYS A 67 8.38 -9.41 8.67
N PRO A 68 7.63 -8.30 8.80
CA PRO A 68 6.31 -8.16 8.22
C PRO A 68 6.38 -8.23 6.69
N GLU A 69 5.49 -9.02 6.11
CA GLU A 69 5.34 -9.05 4.66
C GLU A 69 4.76 -7.73 4.14
N ALA A 70 5.19 -7.32 2.94
CA ALA A 70 4.70 -6.11 2.31
C ALA A 70 3.26 -6.28 1.81
N VAL A 71 2.46 -5.23 1.99
CA VAL A 71 1.07 -5.15 1.50
C VAL A 71 0.94 -4.06 0.45
N PHE A 72 0.15 -4.35 -0.58
CA PHE A 72 -0.20 -3.35 -1.59
C PHE A 72 -1.02 -2.23 -0.94
N LYS A 73 -0.67 -0.98 -1.25
CA LYS A 73 -1.43 0.19 -0.80
C LYS A 73 -2.26 0.75 -1.94
N ARG A 74 -1.60 1.27 -2.97
CA ARG A 74 -2.26 1.98 -4.07
C ARG A 74 -1.29 2.23 -5.21
N ARG A 75 -1.85 2.67 -6.33
CA ARG A 75 -1.08 3.34 -7.39
C ARG A 75 -0.93 4.82 -7.10
N ILE A 76 0.23 5.38 -7.42
CA ILE A 76 0.53 6.81 -7.35
C ILE A 76 1.33 7.18 -8.59
N HIS A 77 0.70 7.88 -9.56
CA HIS A 77 1.41 8.42 -10.73
C HIS A 77 2.27 7.37 -11.48
N GLY A 78 1.69 6.17 -11.70
CA GLY A 78 2.35 5.03 -12.35
C GLY A 78 3.12 4.11 -11.39
N TRP A 79 3.52 4.60 -10.21
CA TRP A 79 4.22 3.82 -9.19
C TRP A 79 3.28 2.87 -8.44
N LEU A 80 3.70 1.62 -8.21
CA LEU A 80 3.06 0.72 -7.26
C LEU A 80 3.60 0.99 -5.85
N LEU A 81 2.74 1.44 -4.93
CA LEU A 81 3.12 1.68 -3.55
C LEU A 81 2.82 0.48 -2.66
N TRP A 82 3.86 -0.04 -2.03
CA TRP A 82 3.83 -1.14 -1.07
C TRP A 82 4.28 -0.67 0.31
N ARG A 83 3.86 -1.38 1.36
CA ARG A 83 4.31 -1.13 2.74
C ARG A 83 4.57 -2.43 3.48
N ALA A 84 5.75 -2.58 4.07
CA ALA A 84 6.04 -3.60 5.08
C ALA A 84 5.96 -2.99 6.48
N GLY A 85 5.19 -3.61 7.38
CA GLY A 85 5.01 -3.15 8.77
C GLY A 85 3.66 -2.48 9.07
N PRO A 86 3.43 -2.11 10.33
CA PRO A 86 2.16 -1.55 10.82
C PRO A 86 1.89 -0.15 10.26
N THR A 87 0.64 0.32 10.39
CA THR A 87 0.28 1.71 10.09
C THR A 87 0.85 2.68 11.11
N LEU A 88 0.96 2.23 12.36
CA LEU A 88 1.54 2.97 13.47
C LEU A 88 2.80 2.23 13.94
N GLY A 89 3.97 2.80 13.64
CA GLY A 89 5.26 2.25 14.05
C GLY A 89 6.26 2.16 12.90
N PRO A 90 7.41 1.52 13.17
CA PRO A 90 8.45 1.33 12.17
C PRO A 90 7.90 0.56 10.98
N CYS A 91 7.99 1.16 9.79
CA CYS A 91 7.55 0.52 8.57
C CYS A 91 8.34 1.04 7.37
N ARG A 92 8.39 0.25 6.31
CA ARG A 92 9.10 0.59 5.09
C ARG A 92 8.12 0.68 3.93
N TYR A 93 8.19 1.77 3.19
CA TYR A 93 7.46 1.94 1.93
C TYR A 93 8.39 1.68 0.76
N LEU A 94 7.82 1.09 -0.29
CA LEU A 94 8.48 0.90 -1.57
C LEU A 94 7.57 1.39 -2.68
N ALA A 95 8.07 2.31 -3.49
CA ALA A 95 7.48 2.69 -4.77
C ALA A 95 8.24 1.97 -5.87
N LEU A 96 7.53 1.14 -6.65
CA LEU A 96 8.12 0.30 -7.70
C LEU A 96 7.57 0.69 -9.07
N ASP A 97 8.44 0.71 -10.07
CA ASP A 97 8.02 0.73 -11.47
C ASP A 97 7.57 -0.68 -11.89
N PRO A 98 6.31 -0.86 -12.31
CA PRO A 98 5.82 -2.18 -12.70
C PRO A 98 6.41 -2.70 -14.01
N SER A 99 7.08 -1.85 -14.81
CA SER A 99 7.72 -2.24 -16.06
C SER A 99 9.23 -2.46 -15.93
N ASP A 100 9.84 -1.89 -14.88
CA ASP A 100 11.27 -2.00 -14.58
C ASP A 100 11.47 -2.21 -13.07
N HIS A 101 11.63 -3.47 -12.66
CA HIS A 101 11.73 -3.83 -11.24
C HIS A 101 13.02 -3.36 -10.56
N ASP A 102 14.03 -2.91 -11.31
CA ASP A 102 15.24 -2.31 -10.76
C ASP A 102 15.04 -0.80 -10.48
N ARG A 103 13.97 -0.21 -11.02
CA ARG A 103 13.58 1.17 -10.76
C ARG A 103 12.58 1.23 -9.60
N PHE A 104 13.12 1.37 -8.40
CA PHE A 104 12.33 1.51 -7.19
C PHE A 104 12.93 2.52 -6.22
N TYR A 105 12.09 2.99 -5.29
CA TYR A 105 12.46 3.92 -4.25
C TYR A 105 11.91 3.44 -2.91
N ILE A 106 12.77 3.47 -1.89
CA ILE A 106 12.43 3.06 -0.52
C ILE A 106 12.34 4.28 0.37
N PHE A 107 11.36 4.27 1.28
CA PHE A 107 11.24 5.22 2.36
C PHE A 107 11.00 4.50 3.68
N ASP A 108 11.91 4.65 4.63
CA ASP A 108 11.83 4.12 5.98
C ASP A 108 11.10 5.12 6.89
N LEU A 109 10.12 4.64 7.65
CA LEU A 109 9.59 5.29 8.85
C LEU A 109 10.18 4.57 10.06
N ASP A 110 10.97 5.25 10.88
CA ASP A 110 11.67 4.64 12.03
C ASP A 110 10.91 4.80 13.36
N GLY A 111 9.85 5.60 13.37
CA GLY A 111 9.05 5.91 14.57
C GLY A 111 9.69 6.94 15.52
N ASN A 112 10.95 7.33 15.28
CA ASN A 112 11.78 8.22 16.09
C ASN A 112 12.25 9.47 15.34
N LYS A 113 11.58 9.84 14.24
CA LYS A 113 11.80 11.05 13.42
C LYS A 113 13.06 11.03 12.54
N ASN A 114 13.71 9.88 12.34
CA ASN A 114 14.76 9.74 11.32
C ASN A 114 14.24 9.09 10.04
N ASP A 115 12.94 9.30 9.79
CA ASP A 115 12.27 8.94 8.55
C ASP A 115 13.11 9.40 7.36
N SER A 116 13.40 8.49 6.43
CA SER A 116 14.18 8.88 5.26
C SER A 116 14.02 7.94 4.08
N GLY A 117 14.21 8.49 2.89
CA GLY A 117 14.20 7.73 1.65
C GLY A 117 14.71 8.56 0.49
N GLN A 118 15.24 7.90 -0.53
CA GLN A 118 15.58 8.57 -1.79
C GLN A 118 14.34 8.62 -2.68
N GLY A 119 14.09 9.76 -3.34
CA GLY A 119 13.05 9.92 -4.36
C GLY A 119 13.59 9.78 -5.78
N PRO A 120 12.71 9.73 -6.80
CA PRO A 120 13.09 9.73 -8.21
C PRO A 120 13.82 10.99 -8.68
N ASP A 121 13.68 12.10 -7.97
CA ASP A 121 14.50 13.31 -8.13
C ASP A 121 15.96 13.15 -7.68
N ARG A 122 16.35 11.95 -7.22
CA ARG A 122 17.66 11.61 -6.64
C ARG A 122 17.96 12.32 -5.33
N LEU A 123 17.00 13.05 -4.76
CA LEU A 123 17.15 13.72 -3.47
C LEU A 123 16.80 12.76 -2.33
N ARG A 124 17.46 12.97 -1.19
CA ARG A 124 17.10 12.33 0.06
C ARG A 124 16.01 13.17 0.74
N HIS A 125 14.86 12.55 0.98
CA HIS A 125 13.72 13.14 1.68
C HIS A 125 13.70 12.65 3.11
N THR A 126 13.43 13.54 4.07
CA THR A 126 13.23 13.20 5.50
C THR A 126 11.77 13.28 5.93
N ARG A 127 10.87 13.62 5.00
CA ARG A 127 9.43 13.70 5.23
C ARG A 127 8.73 12.82 4.20
N PHE A 128 7.87 11.93 4.67
CA PHE A 128 7.10 11.05 3.80
C PHE A 128 6.24 11.82 2.77
N ARG A 129 5.75 13.01 3.16
CA ARG A 129 5.01 13.88 2.24
C ARG A 129 5.87 14.34 1.06
N SER A 130 7.06 14.85 1.33
CA SER A 130 7.98 15.34 0.29
C SER A 130 8.45 14.21 -0.63
N TRP A 131 8.68 13.01 -0.07
CA TRP A 131 8.97 11.82 -0.87
C TRP A 131 7.83 11.47 -1.84
N LYS A 132 6.57 11.54 -1.41
CA LYS A 132 5.41 11.33 -2.30
C LYS A 132 5.24 12.44 -3.33
N GLU A 133 5.60 13.69 -2.98
CA GLU A 133 5.59 14.80 -3.93
C GLU A 133 6.64 14.57 -5.02
N SER A 134 7.83 14.08 -4.67
CA SER A 134 8.85 13.65 -5.64
C SER A 134 8.36 12.56 -6.60
N LEU A 135 7.62 11.55 -6.11
CA LEU A 135 6.97 10.53 -6.97
C LEU A 135 5.92 11.12 -7.91
N ARG A 136 5.16 12.13 -7.45
CA ARG A 136 4.19 12.84 -8.29
C ARG A 136 4.85 13.63 -9.38
N ASP A 137 5.92 14.35 -9.04
CA ASP A 137 6.60 15.25 -9.95
C ASP A 137 7.48 14.48 -10.96
N ASN A 138 7.75 13.20 -10.68
CA ASN A 138 8.47 12.28 -11.55
C ASN A 138 7.61 11.00 -11.78
N PRO A 139 6.50 11.11 -12.53
CA PRO A 139 5.63 9.98 -12.80
C PRO A 139 6.34 8.93 -13.67
N ILE A 140 5.93 7.67 -13.56
CA ILE A 140 6.26 6.69 -14.59
C ILE A 140 5.34 7.01 -15.79
N PRO A 141 5.90 7.30 -16.97
CA PRO A 141 5.09 7.47 -18.15
C PRO A 141 4.31 6.17 -18.37
N ASN A 142 2.98 6.25 -18.35
CA ASN A 142 2.16 5.19 -18.91
C ASN A 142 2.63 5.05 -20.35
N VAL A 143 3.32 3.95 -20.68
CA VAL A 143 3.46 3.57 -22.08
C VAL A 143 2.02 3.33 -22.54
N PRO A 144 1.47 4.14 -23.46
CA PRO A 144 0.16 3.84 -24.01
C PRO A 144 0.24 2.45 -24.64
N GLU A 145 -0.79 1.62 -24.43
CA GLU A 145 -0.98 0.41 -25.23
C GLU A 145 -0.86 0.81 -26.69
N THR A 146 0.25 0.41 -27.33
CA THR A 146 0.41 0.56 -28.77
C THR A 146 -0.65 -0.33 -29.40
N ASN A 147 -1.73 0.31 -29.84
CA ASN A 147 -2.77 -0.26 -30.69
C ASN A 147 -2.19 -0.75 -32.02
#